data_AF-A0A444LA51-F1
#
_entry.id   AF-A0A444LA51-F1
#
_cell.length_a   1.000
_cell.length_b   1.000
_cell.length_c   1.000
_cell.angle_alpha   90.00
_cell.angle_beta   90.00
_cell.angle_gamma   90.00
#
_symmetry.space_group_name_H-M   'P 1'
#
loop_
_entity.id
_entity.type
_entity.pdbx_description
1 polymer ?
#
loop_
_entity_poly.entity_id
_entity_poly.type
_entity_poly.pdbx_seq_one_letter_code
_entity_poly.pdbx_strand_id
1 'polypeptide(L)'
;MRNRSMHLHDKLTIDTKRRTRDGYLTVNARVARADNVQTYLGSEVGKPDMASVRVFRPADEVFSSDTMQSFAHRPVTLGHPSAAVSATNWRDVAKGWSDGEVARDGEFVRVSMLLADADTIKAVEDGTRELSMGYDCSLDWTAGTSPSGEAYDAVQRGIRSNHIAVVQQARGGPELRFGDSATRKDLPMMTDGEKQTMRDSVCGMPLDQAAALPIYDDVRGMVMSGMPAEQYCAIGHGAVVGQRQMGDAEAKAEAAYDQMVSDLSSAHRQAV
;
A
#
# COMPACT_ATOMS: atom_id res chain seq x y z
N MET A 1 41.69 1.80 -34.54
CA MET A 1 41.27 2.46 -33.29
C MET A 1 40.15 1.60 -32.68
N ARG A 2 40.35 0.99 -31.51
CA ARG A 2 39.32 0.15 -30.87
C ARG A 2 38.35 1.06 -30.12
N ASN A 3 37.08 1.03 -30.49
CA ASN A 3 36.01 1.66 -29.73
C ASN A 3 35.94 0.99 -28.34
N ARG A 4 36.25 1.73 -27.27
CA ARG A 4 35.95 1.26 -25.91
C ARG A 4 34.45 1.43 -25.70
N SER A 5 33.75 0.31 -25.50
CA SER A 5 32.37 0.35 -24.98
C SER A 5 32.41 1.07 -23.63
N MET A 6 31.63 2.14 -23.50
CA MET A 6 31.47 2.89 -22.26
C MET A 6 30.16 2.43 -21.63
N HIS A 7 30.25 1.66 -20.56
CA HIS A 7 29.10 1.28 -19.76
C HIS A 7 28.93 2.34 -18.66
N LEU A 8 27.89 3.17 -18.81
CA LEU A 8 27.49 4.16 -17.81
C LEU A 8 26.43 3.51 -16.92
N HIS A 9 26.70 3.41 -15.62
CA HIS A 9 25.73 2.98 -14.62
C HIS A 9 25.25 4.21 -13.86
N ASP A 10 23.96 4.50 -13.91
CA ASP A 10 23.32 5.45 -13.00
C ASP A 10 22.78 4.69 -11.78
N LYS A 11 23.04 5.21 -10.58
CA LYS A 11 22.56 4.64 -9.32
C LYS A 11 21.56 5.62 -8.73
N LEU A 12 20.28 5.39 -9.00
CA LEU A 12 19.21 6.15 -8.36
C LEU A 12 19.00 5.60 -6.94
N THR A 13 19.45 6.36 -5.94
CA THR A 13 19.11 6.08 -4.54
C THR A 13 17.68 6.55 -4.28
N ILE A 14 16.70 5.70 -4.58
CA ILE A 14 15.29 5.92 -4.20
C ILE A 14 15.19 5.61 -2.71
N ASP A 15 15.44 6.58 -1.84
CA ASP A 15 14.84 6.62 -0.47
C ASP A 15 15.37 7.75 0.43
N THR A 16 16.26 8.60 -0.05
CA THR A 16 16.74 9.73 0.76
C THR A 16 15.82 10.94 0.64
N LYS A 17 15.52 11.56 1.79
CA LYS A 17 15.00 12.93 1.88
C LYS A 17 15.82 13.80 0.90
N ARG A 18 15.17 14.36 -0.10
CA ARG A 18 15.83 15.15 -1.14
C ARG A 18 15.23 16.54 -1.16
N ARG A 19 16.09 17.55 -1.14
CA ARG A 19 15.68 18.94 -1.39
C ARG A 19 15.72 19.22 -2.89
N THR A 20 14.65 19.81 -3.42
CA THR A 20 14.62 20.31 -4.80
C THR A 20 15.41 21.63 -4.90
N ARG A 21 15.70 22.06 -6.13
CA ARG A 21 16.33 23.37 -6.37
C ARG A 21 15.50 24.53 -5.83
N ASP A 22 14.19 24.39 -5.84
CA ASP A 22 13.22 25.39 -5.41
C ASP A 22 12.96 25.35 -3.89
N GLY A 23 13.65 24.48 -3.15
CA GLY A 23 13.61 24.39 -1.70
C GLY A 23 12.61 23.36 -1.13
N TYR A 24 11.79 22.74 -1.97
CA TYR A 24 10.83 21.70 -1.55
C TYR A 24 11.53 20.46 -1.01
N LEU A 25 10.86 19.72 -0.13
CA LEU A 25 11.37 18.48 0.43
C LEU A 25 10.57 17.29 -0.11
N THR A 26 11.23 16.39 -0.84
CA THR A 26 10.64 15.13 -1.32
C THR A 26 11.12 13.97 -0.47
N VAL A 27 10.21 13.05 -0.10
CA VAL A 27 10.49 11.98 0.86
C VAL A 27 9.54 10.80 0.70
N ASN A 28 10.07 9.60 0.89
CA ASN A 28 9.26 8.40 1.11
C ASN A 28 9.07 8.21 2.62
N ALA A 29 7.83 7.96 3.05
CA ALA A 29 7.53 7.76 4.45
C ALA A 29 6.46 6.69 4.67
N ARG A 30 6.60 5.98 5.79
CA ARG A 30 5.54 5.12 6.33
C ARG A 30 4.46 6.01 6.94
N VAL A 31 3.21 5.81 6.54
CA VAL A 31 2.07 6.66 6.92
C VAL A 31 0.98 5.92 7.66
N ALA A 32 0.92 4.60 7.55
CA ALA A 32 -0.02 3.77 8.31
C ALA A 32 0.63 2.44 8.69
N ARG A 33 0.10 1.83 9.75
CA ARG A 33 0.49 0.51 10.27
C ARG A 33 -0.75 -0.38 10.33
N ALA A 34 -0.58 -1.63 9.96
CA ALA A 34 -1.57 -2.70 10.06
C ALA A 34 -1.37 -3.52 11.35
N ASP A 35 -2.42 -4.26 11.72
CA ASP A 35 -2.47 -5.15 12.90
C ASP A 35 -2.06 -4.46 14.21
N ASN A 36 -2.34 -3.15 14.31
CA ASN A 36 -2.09 -2.37 15.51
C ASN A 36 -3.39 -1.88 16.15
N VAL A 37 -3.33 -1.67 17.47
CA VAL A 37 -4.40 -1.02 18.24
C VAL A 37 -3.98 0.43 18.47
N GLN A 38 -4.91 1.35 18.25
CA GLN A 38 -4.71 2.78 18.43
C GLN A 38 -5.72 3.32 19.42
N THR A 39 -5.27 4.17 20.33
CA THR A 39 -6.13 4.77 21.36
C THR A 39 -6.66 6.12 20.89
N TYR A 40 -7.99 6.26 20.97
CA TYR A 40 -8.74 7.48 20.70
C TYR A 40 -9.41 7.96 21.99
N LEU A 41 -9.67 9.26 22.12
CA LEU A 41 -10.60 9.76 23.12
C LEU A 41 -12.02 9.32 22.73
N GLY A 42 -12.87 9.04 23.72
CA GLY A 42 -14.26 8.69 23.42
C GLY A 42 -15.00 9.78 22.64
N SER A 43 -14.69 11.05 22.89
CA SER A 43 -15.23 12.19 22.13
C SER A 43 -14.85 12.17 20.65
N GLU A 44 -13.68 11.65 20.27
CA GLU A 44 -13.25 11.53 18.87
C GLU A 44 -14.06 10.49 18.09
N VAL A 45 -14.66 9.52 18.79
CA VAL A 45 -15.35 8.36 18.19
C VAL A 45 -16.84 8.32 18.52
N GLY A 46 -17.42 9.44 18.97
CA GLY A 46 -18.86 9.55 19.28
C GLY A 46 -19.29 8.79 20.55
N LYS A 47 -18.36 8.52 21.46
CA LYS A 47 -18.57 7.91 22.79
C LYS A 47 -18.04 8.82 23.90
N PRO A 48 -18.58 10.04 24.08
CA PRO A 48 -18.03 11.01 25.03
C PRO A 48 -18.00 10.52 26.49
N ASP A 49 -18.82 9.52 26.84
CA ASP A 49 -18.85 8.90 28.17
C ASP A 49 -17.65 7.97 28.42
N MET A 50 -16.89 7.61 27.39
CA MET A 50 -15.67 6.83 27.48
C MET A 50 -14.45 7.76 27.50
N ALA A 51 -13.56 7.60 28.49
CA ALA A 51 -12.32 8.38 28.53
C ALA A 51 -11.42 8.07 27.31
N SER A 52 -11.35 6.79 26.94
CA SER A 52 -10.58 6.32 25.79
C SER A 52 -11.23 5.09 25.16
N VAL A 53 -10.97 4.89 23.88
CA VAL A 53 -11.41 3.75 23.08
C VAL A 53 -10.20 3.18 22.35
N ARG A 54 -9.97 1.88 22.48
CA ARG A 54 -8.92 1.14 21.77
C ARG A 54 -9.50 0.61 20.46
N VAL A 55 -8.98 1.13 19.35
CA VAL A 55 -9.46 0.80 18.01
C VAL A 55 -8.43 -0.05 17.29
N PHE A 56 -8.79 -1.29 16.98
CA PHE A 56 -7.97 -2.21 16.22
C PHE A 56 -8.07 -1.96 14.72
N ARG A 57 -6.93 -2.05 14.03
CA ARG A 57 -6.80 -1.84 12.59
C ARG A 57 -6.29 -3.12 11.92
N PRO A 58 -7.18 -4.00 11.47
CA PRO A 58 -6.75 -5.28 10.94
C PRO A 58 -6.08 -5.10 9.57
N ALA A 59 -5.12 -5.98 9.26
CA ALA A 59 -4.36 -5.90 8.01
C ALA A 59 -5.22 -5.98 6.74
N ASP A 60 -6.31 -6.74 6.76
CA ASP A 60 -7.24 -6.84 5.64
C ASP A 60 -7.93 -5.49 5.31
N GLU A 61 -8.25 -4.68 6.31
CA GLU A 61 -8.81 -3.33 6.12
C GLU A 61 -7.74 -2.33 5.67
N VAL A 62 -6.59 -2.33 6.35
CA VAL A 62 -5.49 -1.38 6.08
C VAL A 62 -4.89 -1.61 4.69
N PHE A 63 -4.75 -2.86 4.27
CA PHE A 63 -4.21 -3.22 2.96
C PHE A 63 -5.28 -3.55 1.91
N SER A 64 -6.56 -3.32 2.21
CA SER A 64 -7.59 -3.44 1.18
C SER A 64 -7.28 -2.50 0.02
N SER A 65 -7.65 -2.92 -1.20
CA SER A 65 -7.38 -2.16 -2.42
C SER A 65 -7.90 -0.72 -2.32
N ASP A 66 -9.11 -0.54 -1.81
CA ASP A 66 -9.71 0.78 -1.67
C ASP A 66 -8.97 1.66 -0.65
N THR A 67 -8.55 1.09 0.49
CA THR A 67 -7.79 1.82 1.51
C THR A 67 -6.43 2.24 0.93
N MET A 68 -5.72 1.33 0.28
CA MET A 68 -4.42 1.60 -0.35
C MET A 68 -4.53 2.71 -1.40
N GLN A 69 -5.52 2.64 -2.29
CA GLN A 69 -5.77 3.67 -3.29
C GLN A 69 -6.10 5.03 -2.67
N SER A 70 -6.76 5.05 -1.50
CA SER A 70 -7.14 6.30 -0.85
C SER A 70 -5.94 7.14 -0.35
N PHE A 71 -4.75 6.54 -0.17
CA PHE A 71 -3.55 7.27 0.26
C PHE A 71 -2.88 8.11 -0.83
N ALA A 72 -3.28 7.93 -2.10
CA ALA A 72 -2.75 8.69 -3.22
C ALA A 72 -3.26 10.14 -3.21
N HIS A 73 -2.40 11.09 -3.56
CA HIS A 73 -2.79 12.50 -3.76
C HIS A 73 -3.46 13.14 -2.54
N ARG A 74 -3.00 12.81 -1.34
CA ARG A 74 -3.54 13.38 -0.10
C ARG A 74 -2.76 14.63 0.30
N PRO A 75 -3.43 15.70 0.76
CA PRO A 75 -2.74 16.86 1.32
C PRO A 75 -1.92 16.44 2.54
N VAL A 76 -0.73 17.03 2.65
CA VAL A 76 0.08 17.00 3.87
C VAL A 76 -0.18 18.29 4.64
N THR A 77 -0.41 18.21 5.95
CA THR A 77 -0.68 19.35 6.84
C THR A 77 0.37 19.41 7.96
N LEU A 78 0.55 20.59 8.57
CA LEU A 78 1.29 20.71 9.83
C LEU A 78 0.31 20.59 10.99
N GLY A 79 0.39 19.50 11.74
CA GLY A 79 -0.63 19.12 12.73
C GLY A 79 -1.95 18.67 12.09
N HIS A 80 -2.88 18.24 12.93
CA HIS A 80 -4.24 17.92 12.48
C HIS A 80 -5.07 19.21 12.31
N PRO A 81 -5.70 19.43 11.14
CA PRO A 81 -6.66 20.51 10.96
C PRO A 81 -7.93 20.25 11.79
N SER A 82 -8.67 21.32 12.11
CA SER A 82 -9.90 21.24 12.91
C SER A 82 -11.08 20.56 12.20
N ALA A 83 -10.97 20.38 10.88
CA ALA A 83 -11.95 19.70 10.04
C ALA A 83 -11.23 18.89 8.96
N ALA A 84 -11.93 17.91 8.37
CA ALA A 84 -11.44 17.19 7.21
C ALA A 84 -11.01 18.16 6.10
N VAL A 85 -9.91 17.83 5.43
CA VAL A 85 -9.41 18.64 4.32
C VAL A 85 -10.29 18.39 3.11
N SER A 86 -10.73 19.47 2.48
CA SER A 86 -11.59 19.51 1.31
C SER A 86 -11.13 20.62 0.36
N ALA A 87 -11.73 20.69 -0.83
CA ALA A 87 -11.43 21.76 -1.78
C ALA A 87 -11.65 23.18 -1.23
N THR A 88 -12.49 23.34 -0.20
CA THR A 88 -12.83 24.66 0.37
C THR A 88 -11.82 25.15 1.41
N ASN A 89 -11.06 24.26 2.07
CA ASN A 89 -10.08 24.64 3.09
C ASN A 89 -8.63 24.24 2.73
N TRP A 90 -8.43 23.48 1.63
CA TRP A 90 -7.12 22.95 1.23
C TRP A 90 -6.04 24.03 1.17
N ARG A 91 -6.36 25.20 0.61
CA ARG A 91 -5.41 26.31 0.46
C ARG A 91 -4.80 26.73 1.80
N ASP A 92 -5.57 26.68 2.87
CA ASP A 92 -5.17 27.23 4.16
C ASP A 92 -4.30 26.24 4.95
N VAL A 93 -4.62 24.95 4.82
CA VAL A 93 -4.06 23.89 5.66
C VAL A 93 -2.99 23.05 4.95
N ALA A 94 -3.00 22.96 3.63
CA ALA A 94 -2.05 22.15 2.89
C ALA A 94 -0.64 22.77 2.90
N LYS A 95 0.34 21.91 3.17
CA LYS A 95 1.78 22.19 3.25
C LYS A 95 2.59 21.35 2.25
N GLY A 96 1.90 20.47 1.53
CA GLY A 96 2.45 19.48 0.62
C GLY A 96 1.37 18.49 0.17
N TRP A 97 1.78 17.42 -0.51
CA TRP A 97 0.90 16.32 -0.91
C TRP A 97 1.66 15.00 -1.06
N SER A 98 0.97 13.86 -0.86
CA SER A 98 1.46 12.55 -1.31
C SER A 98 1.28 12.39 -2.81
N ASP A 99 2.19 11.66 -3.44
CA ASP A 99 2.08 11.29 -4.85
C ASP A 99 1.10 10.10 -5.02
N GLY A 100 0.98 9.59 -6.25
CA GLY A 100 0.21 8.39 -6.59
C GLY A 100 0.89 7.08 -6.22
N GLU A 101 2.20 7.08 -5.92
CA GLU A 101 2.92 5.88 -5.49
C GLU A 101 2.57 5.53 -4.04
N VAL A 102 1.71 4.53 -3.88
CA VAL A 102 1.38 3.90 -2.60
C VAL A 102 1.84 2.44 -2.65
N ALA A 103 2.64 2.03 -1.67
CA ALA A 103 3.16 0.67 -1.60
C ALA A 103 2.99 0.09 -0.19
N ARG A 104 2.87 -1.23 -0.12
CA ARG A 104 3.01 -1.94 1.15
C ARG A 104 4.51 -2.10 1.47
N ASP A 105 4.88 -1.84 2.71
CA ASP A 105 6.22 -2.03 3.26
C ASP A 105 6.10 -2.84 4.56
N GLY A 106 6.07 -4.17 4.44
CA GLY A 106 5.84 -5.07 5.58
C GLY A 106 4.46 -4.87 6.22
N GLU A 107 4.45 -4.46 7.48
CA GLU A 107 3.25 -4.08 8.25
C GLU A 107 2.80 -2.63 8.02
N PHE A 108 3.52 -1.88 7.17
CA PHE A 108 3.27 -0.47 6.92
C PHE A 108 2.74 -0.18 5.52
N VAL A 109 2.05 0.96 5.41
CA VAL A 109 1.79 1.63 4.12
C VAL A 109 2.84 2.72 3.94
N ARG A 110 3.53 2.71 2.81
CA ARG A 110 4.52 3.71 2.39
C ARG A 110 3.96 4.56 1.26
N VAL A 111 4.21 5.86 1.31
CA VAL A 111 3.92 6.79 0.20
C VAL A 111 5.13 7.67 -0.09
N SER A 112 5.25 8.10 -1.34
CA SER A 112 6.08 9.26 -1.71
C SER A 112 5.30 10.55 -1.46
N MET A 113 5.96 11.60 -0.98
CA MET A 113 5.34 12.91 -0.77
C MET A 113 6.31 14.08 -0.97
N LEU A 114 5.74 15.25 -1.25
CA LEU A 114 6.43 16.52 -1.36
C LEU A 114 5.88 17.49 -0.32
N LEU A 115 6.76 18.12 0.46
CA LEU A 115 6.47 19.30 1.26
C LEU A 115 6.95 20.55 0.51
N ALA A 116 6.06 21.54 0.41
CA ALA A 116 6.33 22.79 -0.28
C ALA A 116 6.44 23.98 0.67
N ASP A 117 5.84 23.88 1.86
CA ASP A 117 5.81 24.95 2.85
C ASP A 117 7.10 25.03 3.68
N ALA A 118 7.73 26.21 3.69
CA ALA A 118 9.04 26.41 4.31
C ALA A 118 9.03 26.20 5.83
N ASP A 119 7.98 26.64 6.52
CA ASP A 119 7.87 26.52 7.98
C ASP A 119 7.65 25.06 8.39
N THR A 120 6.83 24.34 7.65
CA THR A 120 6.60 22.90 7.85
C THR A 120 7.88 22.11 7.60
N ILE A 121 8.61 22.42 6.53
CA ILE A 121 9.91 21.83 6.24
C ILE A 121 10.88 22.06 7.40
N LYS A 122 10.96 23.31 7.89
CA LYS A 122 11.81 23.66 9.02
C LYS A 122 11.39 22.88 10.28
N ALA A 123 10.10 22.77 10.56
CA ALA A 123 9.60 22.00 11.70
C ALA A 123 10.00 20.52 11.64
N VAL A 124 10.00 19.91 10.45
CA VAL A 124 10.48 18.53 10.23
C VAL A 124 11.98 18.41 10.50
N GLU A 125 12.76 19.38 10.05
CA GLU A 125 14.22 19.42 10.26
C GLU A 125 14.59 19.67 11.72
N ASP A 126 13.77 20.46 12.42
CA ASP A 126 13.90 20.76 13.85
C ASP A 126 13.38 19.60 14.74
N GLY A 127 12.80 18.54 14.15
CA GLY A 127 12.49 17.27 14.82
C GLY A 127 11.02 16.83 14.81
N THR A 128 10.09 17.65 14.31
CA THR A 128 8.66 17.32 14.16
C THR A 128 8.46 16.38 12.98
N ARG A 129 8.82 15.11 13.14
CA ARG A 129 9.02 14.21 12.00
C ARG A 129 8.03 13.07 11.89
N GLU A 130 7.12 12.91 12.84
CA GLU A 130 6.16 11.81 12.84
C GLU A 130 4.91 12.15 12.02
N LEU A 131 4.21 11.11 11.56
CA LEU A 131 3.10 11.21 10.63
C LEU A 131 1.86 10.54 11.22
N SER A 132 0.81 11.33 11.39
CA SER A 132 -0.50 10.86 11.79
C SER A 132 -1.48 11.08 10.64
N MET A 133 -2.47 10.22 10.54
CA MET A 133 -3.38 10.24 9.40
C MET A 133 -4.79 10.60 9.82
N GLY A 134 -5.41 11.50 9.07
CA GLY A 134 -6.85 11.74 9.14
C GLY A 134 -7.59 10.85 8.14
N TYR A 135 -8.68 10.22 8.58
CA TYR A 135 -9.47 9.31 7.77
C TYR A 135 -10.96 9.51 7.99
N ASP A 136 -11.73 9.13 6.97
CA ASP A 136 -13.11 8.72 7.12
C ASP A 136 -13.15 7.19 7.31
N CYS A 137 -13.94 6.69 8.26
CA CYS A 137 -14.11 5.26 8.53
C CYS A 137 -15.39 5.00 9.33
N SER A 138 -15.78 3.74 9.44
CA SER A 138 -16.75 3.27 10.43
C SER A 138 -16.07 2.47 11.53
N LEU A 139 -16.69 2.43 12.70
CA LEU A 139 -16.25 1.61 13.82
C LEU A 139 -17.26 0.49 14.08
N ASP A 140 -16.78 -0.74 13.97
CA ASP A 140 -17.47 -1.92 14.45
C ASP A 140 -17.14 -2.10 15.94
N TRP A 141 -18.14 -1.95 16.81
CA TRP A 141 -17.97 -1.99 18.27
C TRP A 141 -17.86 -3.41 18.85
N THR A 142 -17.49 -4.38 18.02
CA THR A 142 -17.15 -5.73 18.46
C THR A 142 -15.79 -5.71 19.14
N ALA A 143 -15.76 -5.86 20.46
CA ALA A 143 -14.53 -5.97 21.23
C ALA A 143 -13.83 -7.32 21.02
N GLY A 144 -12.51 -7.36 21.20
CA GLY A 144 -11.72 -8.57 21.01
C GLY A 144 -10.25 -8.41 21.39
N THR A 145 -9.43 -9.31 20.88
CA THR A 145 -7.98 -9.33 21.10
C THR A 145 -7.26 -9.37 19.75
N SER A 146 -6.28 -8.50 19.56
CA SER A 146 -5.46 -8.43 18.34
C SER A 146 -4.58 -9.68 18.20
N PRO A 147 -4.02 -9.95 17.00
CA PRO A 147 -3.02 -11.01 16.82
C PRO A 147 -1.80 -10.88 17.74
N SER A 148 -1.45 -9.66 18.17
CA SER A 148 -0.36 -9.38 19.12
C SER A 148 -0.76 -9.57 20.59
N GLY A 149 -2.02 -9.92 20.89
CA GLY A 149 -2.52 -10.14 22.24
C GLY A 149 -3.09 -8.90 22.92
N GLU A 150 -3.23 -7.79 22.21
CA GLU A 150 -3.74 -6.54 22.76
C GLU A 150 -5.27 -6.48 22.67
N ALA A 151 -5.93 -6.22 23.80
CA ALA A 151 -7.39 -6.08 23.81
C ALA A 151 -7.83 -4.76 23.16
N TYR A 152 -8.90 -4.82 22.37
CA TYR A 152 -9.51 -3.67 21.70
C TYR A 152 -11.02 -3.61 21.94
N ASP A 153 -11.58 -2.41 21.80
CA ASP A 153 -12.99 -2.11 22.05
C ASP A 153 -13.80 -2.00 20.74
N ALA A 154 -13.13 -1.64 19.64
CA ALA A 154 -13.74 -1.54 18.32
C ALA A 154 -12.74 -1.87 17.22
N VAL A 155 -13.24 -2.21 16.03
CA VAL A 155 -12.48 -2.44 14.81
C VAL A 155 -12.75 -1.33 13.80
N GLN A 156 -11.67 -0.74 13.26
CA GLN A 156 -11.78 0.27 12.21
C GLN A 156 -12.07 -0.39 10.86
N ARG A 157 -13.14 0.05 10.18
CA ARG A 157 -13.62 -0.53 8.92
C ARG A 157 -13.78 0.56 7.85
N GLY A 158 -13.61 0.17 6.59
CA GLY A 158 -13.85 1.06 5.44
C GLY A 158 -12.96 2.30 5.44
N ILE A 159 -11.67 2.13 5.75
CA ILE A 159 -10.72 3.22 5.92
C ILE A 159 -10.55 4.00 4.60
N ARG A 160 -10.73 5.32 4.64
CA ARG A 160 -10.48 6.23 3.51
C ARG A 160 -9.64 7.40 3.97
N SER A 161 -8.44 7.52 3.44
CA SER A 161 -7.50 8.59 3.80
C SER A 161 -7.97 9.97 3.30
N ASN A 162 -7.88 10.95 4.20
CA ASN A 162 -8.22 12.35 3.93
C ASN A 162 -6.97 13.25 3.89
N HIS A 163 -6.10 13.19 4.90
CA HIS A 163 -4.88 14.00 4.98
C HIS A 163 -3.77 13.31 5.78
N ILE A 164 -2.53 13.71 5.52
CA ILE A 164 -1.32 13.28 6.24
C ILE A 164 -0.87 14.45 7.13
N ALA A 165 -0.92 14.30 8.45
CA ALA A 165 -0.52 15.33 9.41
C ALA A 165 0.91 15.11 9.91
N VAL A 166 1.76 16.13 9.77
CA VAL A 166 3.07 16.20 10.40
C VAL A 166 2.90 16.55 11.88
N VAL A 167 3.30 15.64 12.76
CA VAL A 167 3.07 15.74 14.21
C VAL A 167 4.33 15.42 15.00
N GLN A 168 4.32 15.79 16.28
CA GLN A 168 5.40 15.41 17.21
C GLN A 168 5.39 13.91 17.51
N GLN A 169 4.19 13.34 17.68
CA GLN A 169 3.99 11.93 18.01
C GLN A 169 2.84 11.36 17.17
N ALA A 170 3.13 10.33 16.39
CA ALA A 170 2.15 9.61 15.59
C ALA A 170 1.36 8.62 16.44
N ARG A 171 0.04 8.59 16.23
CA ARG A 171 -0.84 7.64 16.92
C ARG A 171 -0.53 6.18 16.56
N GLY A 172 -0.06 5.94 15.34
CA GLY A 172 0.29 4.60 14.84
C GLY A 172 1.70 4.11 15.21
N GLY A 173 2.47 4.90 15.97
CA GLY A 173 3.81 4.55 16.44
C GLY A 173 4.93 5.39 15.79
N PRO A 174 6.11 5.46 16.46
CA PRO A 174 7.22 6.32 16.06
C PRO A 174 7.91 5.93 14.75
N GLU A 175 7.59 4.77 14.19
CA GLU A 175 8.05 4.31 12.87
C GLU A 175 7.33 5.04 11.72
N LEU A 176 6.17 5.65 11.99
CA LEU A 176 5.45 6.49 11.05
C LEU A 176 6.10 7.88 11.02
N ARG A 177 7.24 8.01 10.32
CA ARG A 177 8.01 9.25 10.30
C ARG A 177 8.79 9.48 9.01
N PHE A 178 9.20 10.72 8.81
CA PHE A 178 10.11 11.10 7.72
C PHE A 178 11.51 10.51 7.93
N GLY A 179 12.02 9.78 6.93
CA GLY A 179 13.42 9.35 6.86
C GLY A 179 13.72 7.92 7.29
N ASP A 180 12.68 7.14 7.59
CA ASP A 180 12.83 5.76 8.08
C ASP A 180 12.50 4.68 7.04
N SER A 181 12.21 5.04 5.78
CA SER A 181 12.20 4.04 4.70
C SER A 181 13.60 3.46 4.41
N ALA A 182 14.65 4.10 4.92
CA ALA A 182 16.05 3.68 4.79
C ALA A 182 16.41 2.41 5.57
N THR A 183 15.52 1.86 6.40
CA THR A 183 15.66 0.49 6.91
C THR A 183 14.64 -0.43 6.26
N ARG A 184 14.79 -0.62 4.95
CA ARG A 184 14.80 -2.02 4.47
C ARG A 184 15.85 -2.68 5.37
N LYS A 185 15.47 -3.63 6.24
CA LYS A 185 16.45 -4.66 6.62
C LYS A 185 17.05 -5.08 5.30
N ASP A 186 18.37 -5.03 5.16
CA ASP A 186 19.08 -5.52 3.99
C ASP A 186 18.71 -7.00 3.80
N LEU A 187 17.54 -7.27 3.23
CA LEU A 187 17.33 -8.42 2.39
C LEU A 187 18.31 -8.15 1.26
N PRO A 188 19.36 -8.96 1.09
CA PRO A 188 20.37 -8.70 0.08
C PRO A 188 19.65 -8.46 -1.25
N MET A 189 19.66 -7.21 -1.71
CA MET A 189 19.13 -6.84 -3.01
C MET A 189 19.95 -7.63 -4.01
N MET A 190 19.29 -8.53 -4.73
CA MET A 190 19.94 -9.25 -5.82
C MET A 190 20.51 -8.22 -6.79
N THR A 191 21.81 -8.33 -7.04
CA THR A 191 22.49 -7.63 -8.12
C THR A 191 21.80 -7.93 -9.44
N ASP A 192 21.97 -7.06 -10.45
CA ASP A 192 21.39 -7.31 -11.78
C ASP A 192 21.85 -8.66 -12.37
N GLY A 193 23.07 -9.09 -12.03
CA GLY A 193 23.59 -10.41 -12.40
C GLY A 193 22.86 -11.56 -11.72
N GLU A 194 22.54 -11.43 -10.42
CA GLU A 194 21.75 -12.43 -9.69
C GLU A 194 20.30 -12.46 -10.18
N LYS A 195 19.69 -11.29 -10.45
CA LYS A 195 18.35 -11.20 -11.04
C LYS A 195 18.32 -11.84 -12.42
N GLN A 196 19.32 -11.60 -13.27
CA GLN A 196 19.39 -12.21 -14.58
C GLN A 196 19.56 -13.73 -14.48
N THR A 197 20.47 -14.21 -13.64
CA THR A 197 20.67 -15.65 -13.41
C THR A 197 19.38 -16.33 -12.96
N MET A 198 18.60 -15.68 -12.08
CA MET A 198 17.32 -16.21 -11.64
C MET A 198 16.24 -16.15 -12.71
N ARG A 199 16.17 -15.09 -13.54
CA ARG A 199 15.28 -15.06 -14.70
C ARG A 199 15.60 -16.19 -15.67
N ASP A 200 16.87 -16.46 -15.91
CA ASP A 200 17.30 -17.56 -16.78
C ASP A 200 16.87 -18.93 -16.20
N SER A 201 16.85 -19.06 -14.87
CA SER A 201 16.37 -20.26 -14.16
C SER A 201 14.84 -20.46 -14.19
N VAL A 202 14.06 -19.42 -14.53
CA VAL A 202 12.59 -19.50 -14.62
C VAL A 202 12.15 -20.29 -15.86
N CYS A 203 12.96 -20.28 -16.92
CA CYS A 203 12.65 -20.98 -18.15
C CYS A 203 12.47 -22.49 -17.89
N GLY A 204 11.27 -23.01 -18.14
CA GLY A 204 10.93 -24.42 -17.91
C GLY A 204 10.38 -24.75 -16.51
N MET A 205 10.35 -23.79 -15.58
CA MET A 205 9.82 -23.99 -14.22
C MET A 205 8.28 -23.94 -14.20
N PRO A 206 7.59 -24.75 -13.38
CA PRO A 206 6.15 -24.62 -13.18
C PRO A 206 5.75 -23.22 -12.69
N LEU A 207 4.63 -22.68 -13.21
CA LEU A 207 4.22 -21.28 -12.97
C LEU A 207 4.06 -20.93 -11.48
N ASP A 208 3.50 -21.83 -10.68
CA ASP A 208 3.31 -21.65 -9.24
C ASP A 208 4.64 -21.50 -8.49
N GLN A 209 5.63 -22.32 -8.87
CA GLN A 209 6.98 -22.26 -8.31
C GLN A 209 7.73 -21.01 -8.81
N ALA A 210 7.59 -20.68 -10.10
CA ALA A 210 8.24 -19.52 -10.68
C ALA A 210 7.71 -18.21 -10.09
N ALA A 211 6.39 -18.05 -9.95
CA ALA A 211 5.76 -16.85 -9.40
C ALA A 211 6.11 -16.63 -7.91
N ALA A 212 6.47 -17.69 -7.18
CA ALA A 212 6.91 -17.61 -5.80
C ALA A 212 8.37 -17.13 -5.64
N LEU A 213 9.14 -17.03 -6.73
CA LEU A 213 10.54 -16.59 -6.65
C LEU A 213 10.66 -15.13 -6.17
N PRO A 214 11.69 -14.82 -5.37
CA PRO A 214 11.89 -13.49 -4.78
C PRO A 214 12.13 -12.38 -5.83
N ILE A 215 12.51 -12.75 -7.06
CA ILE A 215 12.66 -11.79 -8.17
C ILE A 215 11.36 -11.08 -8.56
N TYR A 216 10.21 -11.56 -8.09
CA TYR A 216 8.90 -10.96 -8.33
C TYR A 216 8.29 -10.28 -7.09
N ASP A 217 9.01 -10.18 -5.98
CA ASP A 217 8.50 -9.58 -4.74
C ASP A 217 8.03 -8.13 -4.95
N ASP A 218 8.74 -7.36 -5.78
CA ASP A 218 8.44 -5.94 -6.06
C ASP A 218 7.14 -5.74 -6.85
N VAL A 219 6.65 -6.76 -7.56
CA VAL A 219 5.42 -6.71 -8.37
C VAL A 219 4.27 -7.53 -7.75
N ARG A 220 4.53 -8.25 -6.65
CA ARG A 220 3.56 -9.17 -6.06
C ARG A 220 2.33 -8.41 -5.53
N GLY A 221 1.15 -8.88 -5.90
CA GLY A 221 -0.12 -8.23 -5.55
C GLY A 221 -0.55 -7.11 -6.51
N MET A 222 0.25 -6.81 -7.53
CA MET A 222 -0.22 -6.03 -8.68
C MET A 222 -0.92 -6.94 -9.69
N VAL A 223 -1.72 -6.34 -10.59
CA VAL A 223 -2.36 -7.05 -11.71
C VAL A 223 -1.80 -6.53 -13.02
N MET A 224 -1.34 -7.42 -13.89
CA MET A 224 -0.82 -7.10 -15.22
C MET A 224 -1.55 -7.95 -16.27
N SER A 225 -2.14 -7.32 -17.28
CA SER A 225 -2.92 -7.99 -18.33
C SER A 225 -4.04 -8.93 -17.80
N GLY A 226 -4.67 -8.57 -16.68
CA GLY A 226 -5.79 -9.34 -16.10
C GLY A 226 -5.38 -10.54 -15.24
N MET A 227 -4.09 -10.71 -14.93
CA MET A 227 -3.58 -11.76 -14.03
C MET A 227 -2.60 -11.19 -12.99
N PRO A 228 -2.30 -11.92 -11.90
CA PRO A 228 -1.30 -11.48 -10.93
C PRO A 228 0.04 -11.19 -11.62
N ALA A 229 0.64 -10.03 -11.32
CA ALA A 229 1.81 -9.53 -12.04
C ALA A 229 3.03 -10.46 -11.88
N GLU A 230 3.19 -11.11 -10.73
CA GLU A 230 4.22 -12.13 -10.51
C GLU A 230 4.08 -13.34 -11.44
N GLN A 231 2.85 -13.76 -11.73
CA GLN A 231 2.59 -14.85 -12.69
C GLN A 231 2.83 -14.38 -14.13
N TYR A 232 2.36 -13.17 -14.46
CA TYR A 232 2.58 -12.57 -15.77
C TYR A 232 4.08 -12.46 -16.10
N CYS A 233 4.87 -11.93 -15.17
CA CYS A 233 6.32 -11.81 -15.33
C CYS A 233 7.00 -13.18 -15.41
N ALA A 234 6.58 -14.15 -14.60
CA ALA A 234 7.10 -15.52 -14.66
C ALA A 234 6.88 -16.18 -16.03
N ILE A 235 5.68 -16.02 -16.62
CA ILE A 235 5.39 -16.50 -17.98
C ILE A 235 6.29 -15.79 -19.01
N GLY A 236 6.45 -14.47 -18.88
CA GLY A 236 7.35 -13.70 -19.74
C GLY A 236 8.82 -14.15 -19.68
N HIS A 237 9.23 -14.74 -18.56
CA HIS A 237 10.56 -15.33 -18.37
C HIS A 237 10.62 -16.85 -18.67
N GLY A 238 9.55 -17.42 -19.25
CA GLY A 238 9.55 -18.80 -19.76
C GLY A 238 9.03 -19.87 -18.79
N ALA A 239 8.29 -19.48 -17.75
CA ALA A 239 7.62 -20.45 -16.87
C ALA A 239 6.57 -21.27 -17.65
N VAL A 240 6.45 -22.55 -17.30
CA VAL A 240 5.50 -23.49 -17.90
C VAL A 240 4.18 -23.40 -17.15
N VAL A 241 3.14 -22.99 -17.87
CA VAL A 241 1.76 -23.05 -17.37
C VAL A 241 1.32 -24.51 -17.41
N GLY A 242 1.20 -25.14 -16.24
CA GLY A 242 0.61 -26.48 -16.15
C GLY A 242 -0.84 -26.45 -16.66
N GLN A 243 -1.34 -27.60 -17.16
CA GLN A 243 -2.78 -27.72 -17.38
C GLN A 243 -3.49 -27.48 -16.06
N ARG A 244 -4.30 -26.42 -16.00
CA ARG A 244 -5.12 -26.07 -14.84
C ARG A 244 -5.97 -27.29 -14.49
N GLN A 245 -5.69 -27.94 -13.36
CA GLN A 245 -6.67 -28.86 -12.78
C GLN A 245 -7.79 -28.00 -12.23
N MET A 246 -8.91 -27.95 -12.94
CA MET A 246 -10.13 -27.32 -12.44
C MET A 246 -10.51 -27.98 -11.13
N GLY A 247 -10.62 -27.20 -10.06
CA GLY A 247 -11.19 -27.70 -8.81
C GLY A 247 -12.68 -28.03 -9.01
N ASP A 248 -13.21 -28.96 -8.21
CA ASP A 248 -14.61 -29.41 -8.32
C ASP A 248 -15.64 -28.27 -8.28
N ALA A 249 -15.33 -27.16 -7.60
CA ALA A 249 -16.19 -25.97 -7.54
C ALA A 249 -16.17 -25.17 -8.85
N GLU A 250 -15.01 -25.03 -9.50
CA GLU A 250 -14.89 -24.37 -10.81
C GLU A 250 -15.52 -25.23 -11.91
N ALA A 251 -15.33 -26.56 -11.86
CA ALA A 251 -15.95 -27.48 -12.80
C ALA A 251 -17.49 -27.43 -12.72
N LYS A 252 -18.04 -27.32 -11.51
CA LYS A 252 -19.48 -27.12 -11.30
C LYS A 252 -19.96 -25.77 -11.78
N ALA A 253 -19.19 -24.70 -11.58
CA ALA A 253 -19.55 -23.36 -12.04
C ALA A 253 -19.57 -23.26 -13.57
N GLU A 254 -18.58 -23.87 -14.23
CA GLU A 254 -18.50 -23.88 -15.70
C GLU A 254 -19.59 -24.75 -16.32
N ALA A 255 -19.88 -25.93 -15.75
CA ALA A 255 -21.02 -26.74 -16.16
C ALA A 255 -22.37 -26.02 -15.97
N ALA A 256 -22.53 -25.24 -14.90
CA ALA A 256 -23.74 -24.44 -14.67
C ALA A 256 -23.87 -23.30 -15.69
N TYR A 257 -22.76 -22.67 -16.06
CA TYR A 257 -22.73 -21.64 -17.10
C TYR A 257 -23.08 -22.21 -18.48
N ASP A 258 -22.48 -23.34 -18.86
CA ASP A 258 -22.77 -24.02 -20.14
C ASP A 258 -24.23 -24.47 -20.22
N GLN A 259 -24.79 -24.98 -19.12
CA GLN A 259 -26.21 -25.32 -19.03
C GLN A 259 -27.09 -24.08 -19.22
N MET A 260 -26.76 -22.96 -18.56
CA MET A 260 -27.50 -21.71 -18.72
C MET A 260 -27.48 -21.21 -20.18
N VAL A 261 -26.32 -21.27 -20.84
CA VAL A 261 -26.16 -20.87 -22.24
C VAL A 261 -26.96 -21.80 -23.17
N SER A 262 -26.95 -23.11 -22.91
CA SER A 262 -27.75 -24.09 -23.65
C SER A 262 -29.25 -23.81 -23.50
N ASP A 263 -29.71 -23.55 -22.28
CA ASP A 263 -31.12 -23.25 -21.96
C ASP A 263 -31.58 -21.95 -22.63
N LEU A 264 -30.74 -20.90 -22.62
CA LEU A 264 -30.98 -19.65 -23.36
C LEU A 264 -31.07 -19.88 -24.87
N SER A 265 -30.18 -20.70 -25.43
CA SER A 265 -30.14 -20.99 -26.87
C SER A 265 -31.32 -21.85 -27.34
N SER A 266 -31.87 -22.69 -26.45
CA SER A 266 -33.00 -23.56 -26.72
C SER A 266 -34.33 -22.82 -26.53
N ALA A 267 -34.42 -21.95 -25.51
CA ALA A 267 -35.54 -21.01 -25.35
C ALA A 267 -35.67 -20.07 -26.55
N HIS A 268 -34.56 -19.58 -27.11
CA HIS A 268 -34.57 -18.75 -28.31
C HIS A 268 -35.08 -19.51 -29.56
N ARG A 269 -34.77 -20.80 -29.68
CA ARG A 269 -35.24 -21.65 -30.79
C ARG A 269 -36.70 -22.08 -30.69
N GLN A 270 -37.31 -22.01 -29.52
CA GLN A 270 -38.74 -22.29 -29.31
C GLN A 270 -39.62 -21.05 -29.50
N ALA A 271 -39.03 -19.85 -29.53
CA ALA A 271 -39.72 -18.57 -29.68
C ALA A 271 -39.74 -18.03 -31.12
N VAL A 272 -39.20 -18.78 -32.09
CA VAL A 272 -39.14 -18.46 -33.53
C VAL A 272 -39.94 -19.47 -34.33
#